data_AF-F2QPH9-F1
#
_entry.id   AF-F2QPH9-F1
#
_cell.length_a   1.000
_cell.length_b   1.000
_cell.length_c   1.000
_cell.angle_alpha   90.00
_cell.angle_beta   90.00
_cell.angle_gamma   90.00
#
_symmetry.space_group_name_H-M   'P 1'
#
loop_
_entity.id
_entity.type
_entity.pdbx_description
1 polymer ?
#
loop_
_entity_poly.entity_id
_entity_poly.type
_entity_poly.pdbx_seq_one_letter_code
_entity_poly.pdbx_strand_id
1 'polypeptide(L)'
;MTQSTQIVIGVLAIQGAFREHIQHLVKAIDELGLQEKLEISVFEVRDEETLVRCDALVIPGGESTTMSLVAQRLNLLEPLRQFIASGKPAWGTCAGLIMLSSSLQNKSCDQQLLGGLDIETTRNAFGRQLDSFIADLDYSKFIPGLTAFQTVFIRGPVISKILPPSPGKPKVEVLASLPEERGSQIIAVRQGDILGTSFHPELSEDVSFHKWWVQDFVLSKITIT
;
A
#
# COMPACT_ATOMS: atom_id res chain seq x y z
N MET A 1 17.30 -22.80 22.65
CA MET A 1 16.48 -21.58 22.67
C MET A 1 16.45 -21.06 21.24
N THR A 2 15.43 -21.40 20.48
CA THR A 2 15.24 -20.88 19.12
C THR A 2 14.92 -19.39 19.25
N GLN A 3 15.81 -18.52 18.78
CA GLN A 3 15.52 -17.08 18.64
C GLN A 3 14.30 -16.96 17.73
N SER A 4 13.18 -16.48 18.28
CA SER A 4 12.02 -16.11 17.46
C SER A 4 12.43 -14.91 16.61
N THR A 5 12.32 -15.02 15.29
CA THR A 5 12.52 -13.88 14.39
C THR A 5 11.31 -12.96 14.56
N GLN A 6 11.52 -11.79 15.16
CA GLN A 6 10.50 -10.77 15.31
C GLN A 6 10.38 -9.97 14.01
N ILE A 7 9.16 -9.83 13.51
CA ILE A 7 8.83 -9.08 12.29
C ILE A 7 7.95 -7.90 12.68
N VAL A 8 8.33 -6.70 12.27
CA VAL A 8 7.60 -5.48 12.61
C VAL A 8 6.97 -4.86 11.37
N ILE A 9 5.63 -4.81 11.35
CA ILE A 9 4.86 -4.15 10.30
C ILE A 9 4.39 -2.79 10.83
N GLY A 10 4.87 -1.72 10.20
CA GLY A 10 4.42 -0.36 10.49
C GLY A 10 3.19 0.03 9.68
N VAL A 11 2.31 0.83 10.27
CA VAL A 11 1.25 1.56 9.55
C VAL A 11 1.43 3.04 9.80
N LEU A 12 1.66 3.82 8.74
CA LEU A 12 1.87 5.27 8.85
C LEU A 12 0.62 5.95 9.44
N ALA A 13 0.76 6.53 10.63
CA ALA A 13 -0.34 7.05 11.44
C ALA A 13 -0.29 8.58 11.60
N ILE A 14 0.18 9.29 10.56
CA ILE A 14 0.19 10.76 10.54
C ILE A 14 -1.14 11.37 10.08
N GLN A 15 -1.90 10.63 9.27
CA GLN A 15 -3.25 10.95 8.81
C GLN A 15 -3.85 9.70 8.14
N GLY A 16 -5.17 9.56 8.14
CA GLY A 16 -5.86 8.55 7.31
C GLY A 16 -6.41 7.35 8.08
N ALA A 17 -6.81 6.32 7.35
CA ALA A 17 -7.47 5.10 7.84
C ALA A 17 -6.48 4.07 8.42
N PHE A 18 -5.53 4.51 9.26
CA PHE A 18 -4.49 3.62 9.80
C PHE A 18 -5.06 2.59 10.78
N ARG A 19 -6.13 2.90 11.52
CA ARG A 19 -6.71 2.02 12.54
C ARG A 19 -7.32 0.78 11.91
N GLU A 20 -8.08 0.99 10.83
CA GLU A 20 -8.74 -0.06 10.05
C GLU A 20 -7.69 -0.99 9.43
N HIS A 21 -6.60 -0.43 8.89
CA HIS A 21 -5.46 -1.21 8.40
C HIS A 21 -4.80 -2.05 9.51
N ILE A 22 -4.57 -1.48 10.70
CA ILE A 22 -3.98 -2.22 11.83
C ILE A 22 -4.90 -3.38 12.23
N GLN A 23 -6.20 -3.14 12.37
CA GLN A 23 -7.17 -4.19 12.72
C GLN A 23 -7.16 -5.33 11.69
N HIS A 24 -7.15 -5.00 10.39
CA HIS A 24 -7.10 -5.99 9.32
C HIS A 24 -5.78 -6.77 9.29
N LEU A 25 -4.64 -6.11 9.52
CA LEU A 25 -3.35 -6.78 9.60
C LEU A 25 -3.30 -7.75 10.78
N VAL A 26 -3.76 -7.33 11.96
CA VAL A 26 -3.80 -8.19 13.16
C VAL A 26 -4.68 -9.41 12.89
N LYS A 27 -5.91 -9.22 12.38
CA LYS A 27 -6.80 -10.32 12.01
C LYS A 27 -6.20 -11.23 10.94
N ALA A 28 -5.54 -10.67 9.92
CA ALA A 28 -4.87 -11.45 8.88
C ALA A 28 -3.72 -12.32 9.45
N ILE A 29 -2.93 -11.78 10.38
CA ILE A 29 -1.84 -12.49 11.06
C ILE A 29 -2.40 -13.62 11.93
N ASP A 30 -3.49 -13.37 12.66
CA ASP A 30 -4.15 -14.37 13.48
C ASP A 30 -4.70 -15.52 12.61
N GLU A 31 -5.35 -15.21 11.48
CA GLU A 31 -5.85 -16.20 10.52
C GLU A 31 -4.75 -16.97 9.77
N LEU A 32 -3.51 -16.49 9.79
CA LEU A 32 -2.35 -17.22 9.26
C LEU A 32 -1.84 -18.27 10.25
N GLY A 33 -2.16 -18.15 11.54
CA GLY A 33 -1.77 -19.13 12.56
C GLY A 33 -0.25 -19.26 12.75
N LEU A 34 0.52 -18.19 12.48
CA LEU A 34 1.98 -18.22 12.47
C LEU A 34 2.64 -17.94 13.84
N GLN A 35 1.84 -17.65 14.86
CA GLN A 35 2.29 -17.20 16.18
C GLN A 35 3.24 -18.20 16.90
N GLU A 36 3.16 -19.49 16.58
CA GLU A 36 4.07 -20.50 17.13
C GLU A 36 5.48 -20.47 16.52
N LYS A 37 5.65 -19.85 15.35
CA LYS A 37 6.89 -19.87 14.56
C LYS A 37 7.53 -18.49 14.41
N LEU A 38 6.72 -17.43 14.36
CA LEU A 38 7.16 -16.07 14.09
C LEU A 38 6.36 -15.11 14.96
N GLU A 39 7.06 -14.12 15.53
CA GLU A 39 6.42 -13.03 16.27
C GLU A 39 6.24 -11.85 15.31
N ILE A 40 5.03 -11.68 14.78
CA ILE A 40 4.69 -10.55 13.90
C ILE A 40 3.94 -9.51 14.72
N SER A 41 4.48 -8.30 14.79
CA SER A 41 3.88 -7.18 15.51
C SER A 41 3.49 -6.07 14.55
N VAL A 42 2.34 -5.42 14.81
CA VAL A 42 1.82 -4.31 14.00
C VAL A 42 1.75 -3.05 14.87
N PHE A 43 2.33 -1.93 14.41
CA PHE A 43 2.33 -0.68 15.17
C PHE A 43 2.07 0.56 14.31
N GLU A 44 1.63 1.62 14.98
CA GLU A 44 1.56 2.96 14.40
C GLU A 44 2.95 3.57 14.23
N VAL A 45 3.22 4.11 13.04
CA VAL A 45 4.45 4.87 12.73
C VAL A 45 4.11 6.34 12.67
N ARG A 46 4.70 7.14 13.55
CA ARG A 46 4.45 8.59 13.66
C ARG A 46 5.71 9.43 13.55
N ASP A 47 6.87 8.79 13.65
CA ASP A 47 8.19 9.41 13.69
C ASP A 47 9.25 8.48 13.08
N GLU A 48 10.48 8.98 12.98
CA GLU A 48 11.60 8.24 12.39
C GLU A 48 12.03 7.05 13.26
N GLU A 49 12.00 7.19 14.60
CA GLU A 49 12.41 6.14 15.53
C GLU A 49 11.53 4.89 15.39
N THR A 50 10.22 5.09 15.29
CA THR A 50 9.26 4.01 15.02
C THR A 50 9.40 3.44 13.61
N LEU A 51 9.71 4.27 12.61
CA LEU A 51 9.91 3.83 11.23
C LEU A 51 11.12 2.91 11.06
N VAL A 52 12.27 3.25 11.66
CA VAL A 52 13.52 2.49 11.51
C VAL A 52 13.38 1.04 12.00
N ARG A 53 12.50 0.82 12.98
CA ARG A 53 12.20 -0.49 13.56
C ARG A 53 11.34 -1.38 12.65
N CYS A 54 10.73 -0.83 11.61
CA CYS A 54 9.81 -1.58 10.75
C CYS A 54 10.57 -2.40 9.71
N ASP A 55 10.10 -3.62 9.46
CA ASP A 55 10.52 -4.48 8.34
C ASP A 55 9.65 -4.26 7.11
N ALA A 56 8.39 -3.87 7.32
CA ALA A 56 7.45 -3.53 6.26
C ALA A 56 6.59 -2.32 6.66
N LEU A 57 6.08 -1.57 5.68
CA LEU A 57 5.29 -0.36 5.92
C LEU A 57 4.02 -0.30 5.07
N VAL A 58 2.88 -0.06 5.72
CA VAL A 58 1.64 0.34 5.06
C VAL A 58 1.47 1.85 5.14
N ILE A 59 1.20 2.48 4.01
CA ILE A 59 0.86 3.89 3.87
C ILE A 59 -0.63 3.95 3.52
N PRO A 60 -1.50 4.31 4.48
CA PRO A 60 -2.95 4.15 4.32
C PRO A 60 -3.57 5.21 3.40
N GLY A 61 -4.86 5.03 3.12
CA GLY A 61 -5.70 6.04 2.49
C GLY A 61 -5.96 7.26 3.37
N GLY A 62 -6.44 8.36 2.78
CA GLY A 62 -6.59 9.64 3.47
C GLY A 62 -6.56 10.82 2.51
N GLU A 63 -5.89 11.90 2.88
CA GLU A 63 -5.69 13.08 2.03
C GLU A 63 -4.19 13.30 1.82
N SER A 64 -3.70 13.02 0.60
CA SER A 64 -2.26 12.96 0.32
C SER A 64 -1.54 14.30 0.42
N THR A 65 -2.22 15.45 0.25
CA THR A 65 -1.59 16.77 0.46
C THR A 65 -1.29 16.93 1.95
N THR A 66 -2.26 16.63 2.80
CA THR A 66 -2.14 16.70 4.26
C THR A 66 -1.09 15.73 4.76
N MET A 67 -1.11 14.48 4.29
CA MET A 67 -0.07 13.50 4.63
C MET A 67 1.33 14.04 4.30
N SER A 68 1.50 14.63 3.11
CA SER A 68 2.78 15.21 2.72
C SER A 68 3.18 16.41 3.58
N LEU A 69 2.26 17.35 3.86
CA LEU A 69 2.53 18.52 4.69
C LEU A 69 2.85 18.14 6.14
N VAL A 70 2.14 17.15 6.69
CA VAL A 70 2.41 16.64 8.04
C VAL A 70 3.76 15.91 8.08
N ALA A 71 4.04 15.05 7.10
CA ALA A 71 5.36 14.39 6.99
C ALA A 71 6.51 15.40 6.88
N GLN A 72 6.32 16.52 6.16
CA GLN A 72 7.29 17.61 6.10
C GLN A 72 7.52 18.25 7.47
N ARG A 73 6.44 18.60 8.18
CA ARG A 73 6.54 19.21 9.52
C ARG A 73 7.20 18.31 10.56
N LEU A 74 7.05 16.99 10.40
CA LEU A 74 7.66 15.97 11.26
C LEU A 74 9.07 15.55 10.79
N ASN A 75 9.62 16.16 9.73
CA ASN A 75 10.87 15.76 9.09
C ASN A 75 10.91 14.28 8.66
N LEU A 76 9.75 13.69 8.38
CA LEU A 76 9.57 12.26 8.11
C LEU A 76 9.65 11.90 6.62
N LEU A 77 9.61 12.88 5.71
CA LEU A 77 9.65 12.62 4.27
C LEU A 77 10.90 11.86 3.85
N GLU A 78 12.07 12.30 4.27
CA GLU A 78 13.34 11.70 3.85
C GLU A 78 13.54 10.31 4.47
N PRO A 79 13.28 10.09 5.78
CA PRO A 79 13.24 8.76 6.35
C PRO A 79 12.31 7.79 5.60
N LEU A 80 11.11 8.24 5.19
CA LEU A 80 10.18 7.42 4.42
C LEU A 80 10.73 7.07 3.02
N ARG A 81 11.36 8.02 2.34
CA ARG A 81 12.02 7.75 1.05
C ARG A 81 13.14 6.74 1.19
N GLN A 82 13.96 6.87 2.24
CA GLN A 82 15.04 5.92 2.53
C GLN A 82 14.49 4.53 2.85
N PHE A 83 13.40 4.44 3.62
CA PHE A 83 12.71 3.18 3.87
C PHE A 83 12.29 2.50 2.57
N ILE A 84 11.63 3.24 1.67
CA ILE A 84 11.17 2.73 0.38
C ILE A 84 12.36 2.34 -0.52
N ALA A 85 13.43 3.14 -0.54
CA ALA A 85 14.63 2.88 -1.32
C ALA A 85 15.46 1.69 -0.79
N SER A 86 15.28 1.30 0.48
CA SER A 86 15.99 0.17 1.07
C SER A 86 15.57 -1.20 0.52
N GLY A 87 14.47 -1.25 -0.24
CA GLY A 87 13.90 -2.50 -0.75
C GLY A 87 13.00 -3.23 0.26
N LYS A 88 12.78 -2.65 1.45
CA LYS A 88 11.79 -3.16 2.41
C LYS A 88 10.38 -3.11 1.82
N PRO A 89 9.53 -4.11 2.11
CA PRO A 89 8.15 -4.12 1.64
C PRO A 89 7.36 -2.86 2.01
N ALA A 90 6.68 -2.29 1.02
CA ALA A 90 5.80 -1.14 1.24
C ALA A 90 4.47 -1.30 0.51
N TRP A 91 3.39 -0.84 1.11
CA TRP A 91 2.05 -0.86 0.52
C TRP A 91 1.35 0.48 0.65
N GLY A 92 1.04 1.12 -0.48
CA GLY A 92 0.23 2.33 -0.51
C GLY A 92 -1.21 2.05 -0.92
N THR A 93 -2.18 2.41 -0.09
CA THR A 93 -3.61 2.36 -0.42
C THR A 93 -4.17 3.77 -0.65
N CYS A 94 -4.94 3.98 -1.71
CA CYS A 94 -5.58 5.25 -2.05
C CYS A 94 -4.61 6.46 -1.97
N ALA A 95 -4.66 7.29 -0.92
CA ALA A 95 -3.72 8.38 -0.73
C ALA A 95 -2.25 7.91 -0.62
N GLY A 96 -2.00 6.75 -0.03
CA GLY A 96 -0.69 6.12 0.01
C GLY A 96 -0.17 5.73 -1.38
N LEU A 97 -1.04 5.27 -2.28
CA LEU A 97 -0.67 5.03 -3.68
C LEU A 97 -0.21 6.32 -4.36
N ILE A 98 -0.89 7.45 -4.11
CA ILE A 98 -0.45 8.76 -4.59
C ILE A 98 0.93 9.09 -4.03
N MET A 99 1.14 8.94 -2.71
CA MET A 99 2.42 9.23 -2.06
C MET A 99 3.57 8.40 -2.65
N LEU A 100 3.34 7.13 -3.00
CA LEU A 100 4.33 6.23 -3.61
C LEU A 100 4.56 6.47 -5.10
N SER A 101 3.71 7.26 -5.76
CA SER A 101 3.85 7.57 -7.19
C SER A 101 5.07 8.44 -7.46
N SER A 102 5.71 8.26 -8.61
CA SER A 102 6.82 9.11 -9.06
C SER A 102 6.34 10.43 -9.66
N SER A 103 5.12 10.44 -10.20
CA SER A 103 4.46 11.64 -10.73
C SER A 103 3.01 11.74 -10.26
N LEU A 104 2.52 12.97 -10.08
CA LEU A 104 1.13 13.26 -9.77
C LEU A 104 0.64 14.41 -10.66
N GLN A 105 -0.45 14.19 -11.39
CA GLN A 105 -1.13 15.23 -12.13
C GLN A 105 -1.87 16.19 -11.18
N ASN A 106 -1.85 17.48 -11.50
CA ASN A 106 -2.49 18.55 -10.70
C ASN A 106 -2.00 18.59 -9.24
N LYS A 107 -0.71 18.28 -9.03
CA LYS A 107 -0.03 18.32 -7.74
C LYS A 107 -0.09 19.72 -7.13
N SER A 108 -0.50 19.83 -5.86
CA SER A 108 -0.45 21.09 -5.11
C SER A 108 1.01 21.54 -4.94
N CYS A 109 1.26 22.85 -4.92
CA CYS A 109 2.61 23.44 -4.90
C CYS A 109 3.53 22.83 -3.84
N ASP A 110 3.03 22.66 -2.61
CA ASP A 110 3.83 22.20 -1.47
C ASP A 110 3.74 20.69 -1.21
N GLN A 111 2.95 19.98 -2.00
CA GLN A 111 2.87 18.52 -1.87
C GLN A 111 4.19 17.92 -2.33
N GLN A 112 4.67 16.90 -1.64
CA GLN A 112 5.80 16.08 -2.02
C GLN A 112 5.38 14.63 -2.06
N LEU A 113 5.98 13.90 -3.00
CA LEU A 113 5.81 12.46 -3.12
C LEU A 113 7.02 11.77 -2.48
N LEU A 114 6.80 10.54 -2.05
CA LEU A 114 7.86 9.64 -1.61
C LEU A 114 8.51 8.96 -2.81
N GLY A 115 7.73 8.69 -3.85
CA GLY A 115 8.16 7.84 -4.94
C GLY A 115 8.29 6.39 -4.49
N GLY A 116 8.81 5.55 -5.37
CA GLY A 116 8.85 4.10 -5.16
C GLY A 116 8.30 3.37 -6.37
N LEU A 117 7.11 3.77 -6.80
CA LEU A 117 6.43 3.28 -7.99
C LEU A 117 6.68 4.21 -9.18
N ASP A 118 7.22 3.69 -10.28
CA ASP A 118 7.41 4.37 -11.55
C ASP A 118 6.06 4.49 -12.30
N ILE A 119 5.13 5.21 -11.69
CA ILE A 119 3.79 5.48 -12.18
C ILE A 119 3.45 6.97 -12.06
N GLU A 120 2.51 7.40 -12.88
CA GLU A 120 1.80 8.67 -12.70
C GLU A 120 0.38 8.40 -12.19
N THR A 121 -0.04 9.18 -11.20
CA THR A 121 -1.41 9.15 -10.69
C THR A 121 -2.12 10.48 -10.91
N THR A 122 -3.45 10.40 -10.96
CA THR A 122 -4.35 11.56 -11.02
C THR A 122 -5.37 11.44 -9.89
N ARG A 123 -5.55 12.53 -9.14
CA ARG A 123 -6.52 12.60 -8.04
C ARG A 123 -7.95 12.54 -8.53
N ASN A 124 -8.81 11.81 -7.82
CA ASN A 124 -10.27 11.82 -8.00
C ASN A 124 -10.69 11.72 -9.47
N ALA A 125 -10.04 10.83 -10.22
CA ALA A 125 -10.08 10.83 -11.68
C ALA A 125 -10.89 9.67 -12.27
N PHE A 126 -11.56 8.87 -11.43
CA PHE A 126 -12.50 7.85 -11.92
C PHE A 126 -13.74 8.50 -12.60
N GLY A 127 -14.00 9.78 -12.33
CA GLY A 127 -15.12 10.55 -12.87
C GLY A 127 -16.33 10.54 -11.93
N ARG A 128 -17.16 11.59 -12.00
CA ARG A 128 -18.23 11.87 -11.01
C ARG A 128 -19.15 10.69 -10.66
N GLN A 129 -19.40 9.78 -11.62
CA GLN A 129 -20.27 8.62 -11.43
C GLN A 129 -19.56 7.45 -10.72
N LEU A 130 -18.23 7.40 -10.77
CA LEU A 130 -17.37 6.39 -10.15
C LEU A 130 -16.56 6.96 -8.99
N ASP A 131 -16.89 8.17 -8.52
CA ASP A 131 -16.18 8.82 -7.42
C ASP A 131 -16.27 7.99 -6.14
N SER A 132 -17.37 7.27 -5.89
CA SER A 132 -17.42 6.27 -4.81
C SER A 132 -18.33 5.11 -5.21
N PHE A 133 -17.81 3.88 -5.16
CA PHE A 133 -18.58 2.68 -5.44
C PHE A 133 -17.95 1.45 -4.78
N ILE A 134 -18.74 0.39 -4.70
CA ILE A 134 -18.30 -0.93 -4.23
C ILE A 134 -18.52 -1.90 -5.39
N ALA A 135 -17.55 -2.78 -5.64
CA ALA A 135 -17.66 -3.84 -6.62
C ALA A 135 -16.94 -5.10 -6.14
N ASP A 136 -17.55 -6.26 -6.35
CA ASP A 136 -16.88 -7.53 -6.15
C ASP A 136 -15.97 -7.80 -7.36
N LEU A 137 -14.66 -7.86 -7.12
CA LEU A 137 -13.66 -8.04 -8.17
C LEU A 137 -12.87 -9.33 -7.94
N ASP A 138 -12.48 -9.96 -9.05
CA ASP A 138 -11.67 -11.17 -9.06
C ASP A 138 -10.17 -10.83 -9.03
N TYR A 139 -9.49 -11.31 -7.99
CA TYR A 139 -8.04 -11.17 -7.81
C TYR A 139 -7.32 -12.53 -7.81
N SER A 140 -8.00 -13.60 -8.22
CA SER A 140 -7.48 -14.97 -8.25
C SER A 140 -6.22 -15.16 -9.09
N LYS A 141 -5.95 -14.23 -10.01
CA LYS A 141 -4.73 -14.18 -10.83
C LYS A 141 -3.44 -14.05 -10.01
N PHE A 142 -3.49 -13.38 -8.86
CA PHE A 142 -2.32 -13.19 -7.99
C PHE A 142 -2.58 -13.51 -6.51
N ILE A 143 -3.85 -13.62 -6.10
CA ILE A 143 -4.26 -14.11 -4.77
C ILE A 143 -5.06 -15.41 -4.95
N PRO A 144 -4.43 -16.59 -4.85
CA PRO A 144 -5.10 -17.86 -5.10
C PRO A 144 -6.41 -18.01 -4.32
N GLY A 145 -7.51 -18.30 -5.03
CA GLY A 145 -8.84 -18.50 -4.45
C GLY A 145 -9.67 -17.23 -4.25
N LEU A 146 -9.11 -16.03 -4.40
CA LEU A 146 -9.83 -14.77 -4.20
C LEU A 146 -10.61 -14.36 -5.47
N THR A 147 -11.65 -15.13 -5.78
CA THR A 147 -12.47 -14.96 -7.00
C THR A 147 -13.50 -13.84 -6.92
N ALA A 148 -13.84 -13.39 -5.71
CA ALA A 148 -14.71 -12.25 -5.46
C ALA A 148 -14.26 -11.57 -4.16
N PHE A 149 -13.79 -10.34 -4.26
CA PHE A 149 -13.42 -9.51 -3.13
C PHE A 149 -14.16 -8.17 -3.21
N GLN A 150 -14.82 -7.81 -2.12
CA GLN A 150 -15.53 -6.54 -2.01
C GLN A 150 -14.53 -5.39 -2.07
N THR A 151 -14.42 -4.77 -3.25
CA THR A 151 -13.47 -3.71 -3.50
C THR A 151 -14.15 -2.36 -3.32
N VAL A 152 -13.73 -1.63 -2.30
CA VAL A 152 -14.32 -0.34 -1.92
C VAL A 152 -13.51 0.81 -2.52
N PHE A 153 -14.13 1.62 -3.37
CA PHE A 153 -13.54 2.83 -3.93
C PHE A 153 -14.21 4.06 -3.31
N ILE A 154 -13.41 4.94 -2.72
CA ILE A 154 -13.88 6.22 -2.15
C ILE A 154 -12.94 7.31 -2.61
N ARG A 155 -13.37 8.04 -3.63
CA ARG A 155 -12.63 9.11 -4.32
C ARG A 155 -11.19 8.69 -4.62
N GLY A 156 -11.03 7.47 -5.12
CA GLY A 156 -9.73 6.86 -5.33
C GLY A 156 -8.90 7.58 -6.41
N PRO A 157 -7.57 7.47 -6.37
CA PRO A 157 -6.72 7.91 -7.49
C PRO A 157 -6.80 6.95 -8.67
N VAL A 158 -6.63 7.49 -9.87
CA VAL A 158 -6.41 6.69 -11.08
C VAL A 158 -4.92 6.65 -11.38
N ILE A 159 -4.39 5.48 -11.73
CA ILE A 159 -3.05 5.34 -12.29
C ILE A 159 -3.16 5.68 -13.77
N SER A 160 -2.75 6.90 -14.13
CA SER A 160 -2.91 7.44 -15.49
C SER A 160 -1.87 6.91 -16.46
N LYS A 161 -0.67 6.56 -15.96
CA LYS A 161 0.44 6.11 -16.81
C LYS A 161 1.42 5.24 -16.04
N ILE A 162 1.92 4.20 -16.70
CA ILE A 162 3.14 3.49 -16.29
C ILE A 162 4.35 4.20 -16.90
N LEU A 163 5.29 4.61 -16.06
CA LEU A 163 6.50 5.31 -16.48
C LEU A 163 7.61 4.29 -16.83
N PRO A 164 8.59 4.68 -17.65
CA PRO A 164 9.79 3.87 -17.85
C PRO A 164 10.46 3.55 -16.50
N PRO A 165 10.97 2.32 -16.31
CA PRO A 165 11.60 1.97 -15.06
C PRO A 165 12.84 2.84 -14.81
N SER A 166 12.96 3.35 -13.58
CA SER A 166 14.18 3.99 -13.12
C SER A 166 15.36 3.00 -13.18
N PRO A 167 16.60 3.45 -13.48
CA PRO A 167 17.75 2.56 -13.54
C PRO A 167 17.89 1.68 -12.28
N GLY A 168 18.06 0.37 -12.47
CA GLY A 168 18.20 -0.58 -11.36
C GLY A 168 16.89 -1.03 -10.71
N LYS A 169 15.72 -0.52 -11.12
CA LYS A 169 14.41 -1.00 -10.65
C LYS A 169 13.77 -1.99 -11.63
N PRO A 170 12.99 -2.98 -11.14
CA PRO A 170 12.18 -3.83 -12.00
C PRO A 170 11.09 -3.00 -12.71
N LYS A 171 10.50 -3.55 -13.78
CA LYS A 171 9.34 -2.92 -14.43
C LYS A 171 8.14 -2.97 -13.49
N VAL A 172 7.26 -1.97 -13.62
CA VAL A 172 5.95 -2.01 -12.96
C VAL A 172 5.10 -3.11 -13.58
N GLU A 173 4.54 -3.97 -12.74
CA GLU A 173 3.58 -5.01 -13.07
C GLU A 173 2.17 -4.51 -12.74
N VAL A 174 1.25 -4.66 -13.70
CA VAL A 174 -0.17 -4.39 -13.49
C VAL A 174 -0.83 -5.65 -12.98
N LEU A 175 -1.29 -5.62 -11.72
CA LEU A 175 -1.93 -6.76 -11.06
C LEU A 175 -3.43 -6.82 -11.37
N ALA A 176 -4.10 -5.66 -11.37
CA ALA A 176 -5.53 -5.58 -11.64
C ALA A 176 -5.92 -4.26 -12.31
N SER A 177 -6.97 -4.33 -13.11
CA SER A 177 -7.67 -3.20 -13.72
C SER A 177 -9.17 -3.38 -13.54
N LEU A 178 -9.92 -2.27 -13.54
CA LEU A 178 -11.37 -2.34 -13.56
C LEU A 178 -11.86 -3.03 -14.84
N PRO A 179 -13.04 -3.68 -14.80
CA PRO A 179 -13.71 -4.16 -16.01
C PRO A 179 -13.93 -3.03 -17.05
N GLU A 180 -14.08 -3.40 -18.32
CA GLU A 180 -14.25 -2.44 -19.43
C GLU A 180 -15.47 -1.54 -19.24
N GLU A 181 -16.58 -2.10 -18.74
CA GLU A 181 -17.79 -1.37 -18.43
C GLU A 181 -17.62 -0.32 -17.32
N ARG A 182 -16.50 -0.36 -16.59
CA ARG A 182 -16.11 0.60 -15.55
C ARG A 182 -14.92 1.47 -15.95
N GLY A 183 -14.45 1.38 -17.19
CA GLY A 183 -13.45 2.28 -17.77
C GLY A 183 -12.00 1.77 -17.80
N SER A 184 -11.77 0.49 -17.49
CA SER A 184 -10.46 -0.18 -17.64
C SER A 184 -9.29 0.45 -16.88
N GLN A 185 -9.55 1.30 -15.87
CA GLN A 185 -8.48 1.94 -15.11
C GLN A 185 -7.68 0.91 -14.31
N ILE A 186 -6.37 1.12 -14.25
CA ILE A 186 -5.47 0.30 -13.43
C ILE A 186 -5.72 0.62 -11.95
N ILE A 187 -5.94 -0.41 -11.13
CA ILE A 187 -6.32 -0.28 -9.72
C ILE A 187 -5.36 -0.97 -8.75
N ALA A 188 -4.50 -1.86 -9.24
CA ALA A 188 -3.45 -2.49 -8.44
C ALA A 188 -2.19 -2.69 -9.27
N VAL A 189 -1.04 -2.29 -8.71
CA VAL A 189 0.28 -2.42 -9.34
C VAL A 189 1.31 -2.90 -8.33
N ARG A 190 2.34 -3.59 -8.85
CA ARG A 190 3.52 -4.01 -8.10
C ARG A 190 4.77 -3.50 -8.78
N GLN A 191 5.76 -3.07 -8.02
CA GLN A 191 7.11 -2.87 -8.54
C GLN A 191 8.13 -3.34 -7.51
N GLY A 192 8.72 -4.52 -7.75
CA GLY A 192 9.56 -5.18 -6.75
C GLY A 192 8.73 -5.50 -5.50
N ASP A 193 9.14 -4.90 -4.38
CA ASP A 193 8.53 -5.12 -3.06
C ASP A 193 7.55 -4.00 -2.65
N ILE A 194 7.16 -3.17 -3.62
CA ILE A 194 6.21 -2.09 -3.42
C ILE A 194 4.88 -2.46 -4.08
N LEU A 195 3.80 -2.45 -3.30
CA LEU A 195 2.43 -2.62 -3.73
C LEU A 195 1.70 -1.27 -3.72
N GLY A 196 0.90 -1.02 -4.75
CA GLY A 196 0.04 0.17 -4.82
C GLY A 196 -1.38 -0.20 -5.22
N THR A 197 -2.38 0.24 -4.46
CA THR A 197 -3.81 -0.01 -4.74
C THR A 197 -4.64 1.27 -4.69
N SER A 198 -5.55 1.44 -5.65
CA SER A 198 -6.46 2.60 -5.75
C SER A 198 -7.70 2.52 -4.86
N PHE A 199 -7.93 1.35 -4.26
CA PHE A 199 -9.09 1.05 -3.41
C PHE A 199 -8.70 0.90 -1.94
N HIS A 200 -9.73 0.74 -1.11
CA HIS A 200 -9.67 0.64 0.34
C HIS A 200 -9.96 -0.80 0.82
N PRO A 201 -8.96 -1.70 0.79
CA PRO A 201 -9.15 -3.07 1.26
C PRO A 201 -9.47 -3.14 2.76
N GLU A 202 -9.09 -2.13 3.54
CA GLU A 202 -9.36 -2.00 4.97
C GLU A 202 -10.83 -1.70 5.32
N LEU A 203 -11.65 -1.42 4.30
CA LEU A 203 -13.09 -1.19 4.45
C LEU A 203 -13.93 -2.42 4.05
N SER A 204 -13.29 -3.50 3.61
CA SER A 204 -13.93 -4.80 3.42
C SER A 204 -14.06 -5.51 4.77
N GLU A 205 -14.91 -6.53 4.89
CA GLU A 205 -14.87 -7.45 6.04
C GLU A 205 -13.85 -8.59 5.85
N ASP A 206 -13.44 -8.80 4.59
CA ASP A 206 -12.51 -9.82 4.14
C ASP A 206 -11.06 -9.32 4.26
N VAL A 207 -10.23 -10.04 5.01
CA VAL A 207 -8.81 -9.72 5.23
C VAL A 207 -7.87 -10.42 4.25
N SER A 208 -8.39 -11.14 3.25
CA SER A 208 -7.61 -11.93 2.31
C SER A 208 -6.54 -11.12 1.57
N PHE A 209 -6.82 -9.85 1.29
CA PHE A 209 -5.85 -8.95 0.64
C PHE A 209 -4.66 -8.62 1.56
N HIS A 210 -4.91 -8.29 2.82
CA HIS A 210 -3.86 -8.06 3.83
C HIS A 210 -3.08 -9.34 4.13
N LYS A 211 -3.79 -10.46 4.24
CA LYS A 211 -3.20 -11.79 4.43
C LYS A 211 -2.24 -12.14 3.30
N TRP A 212 -2.67 -11.97 2.06
CA TRP A 212 -1.82 -12.15 0.88
C TRP A 212 -0.61 -11.24 0.91
N TRP A 213 -0.77 -9.95 1.21
CA TRP A 213 0.35 -9.02 1.29
C TRP A 213 1.37 -9.44 2.35
N VAL A 214 0.93 -9.84 3.54
CA VAL A 214 1.82 -10.37 4.59
C VAL A 214 2.57 -11.61 4.08
N GLN A 215 1.90 -12.55 3.42
CA GLN A 215 2.55 -13.75 2.90
C GLN A 215 3.55 -13.47 1.76
N ASP A 216 3.12 -12.73 0.73
CA ASP A 216 3.87 -12.57 -0.50
C ASP A 216 4.95 -11.49 -0.44
N PHE A 217 4.75 -10.45 0.38
CA PHE A 217 5.69 -9.34 0.48
C PHE A 217 6.53 -9.41 1.75
N VAL A 218 5.92 -9.70 2.91
CA VAL A 218 6.61 -9.64 4.20
C VAL A 218 7.35 -10.95 4.48
N LEU A 219 6.64 -12.08 4.48
CA LEU A 219 7.22 -13.37 4.88
C LEU A 219 8.14 -13.98 3.85
N SER A 220 7.84 -13.81 2.55
CA SER A 220 8.66 -14.34 1.46
C SER A 220 10.09 -13.80 1.48
N LYS A 221 10.29 -12.58 1.99
CA LYS A 221 11.61 -11.92 2.05
C LYS A 221 12.40 -12.27 3.29
N ILE A 222 11.72 -12.44 4.41
CA ILE A 222 12.37 -12.73 5.69
C ILE A 222 12.79 -14.20 5.78
N THR A 223 12.16 -15.10 5.02
CA THR A 223 12.55 -16.52 4.94
C THR A 223 13.79 -16.77 4.06
N ILE A 224 14.21 -15.78 3.25
CA ILE A 224 15.35 -15.90 2.31
C ILE A 224 16.65 -15.31 2.90
N THR A 225 16.60 -14.68 4.07
CA THR A 225 17.79 -14.14 4.77
C THR A 225 18.19 -15.04 5.93
#